data_AF-A0A7J2HKX2-F1
#
_entry.id   AF-A0A7J2HKX2-F1
#
_cell.length_a   1.000
_cell.length_b   1.000
_cell.length_c   1.000
_cell.angle_alpha   90.00
_cell.angle_beta   90.00
_cell.angle_gamma   90.00
#
_symmetry.space_group_name_H-M   'P 1'
#
loop_
_entity.id
_entity.type
_entity.pdbx_description
1 polymer ?
#
loop_
_entity_poly.entity_id
_entity_poly.type
_entity_poly.pdbx_seq_one_letter_code
_entity_poly.pdbx_strand_id
1 'polypeptide(L)'
;MAEQGEEYEKLMERVLARFPELSREEIEALVESKLRESNLLNRVGALLLVAEELGAFREPREEARGQRAYTRIGDLVPGLNDVSIRGVIYAIDKLVEVRDHKLMRLKIGDRSGSVNVILWDERAEEAAKLGLKIGDLAAIIHGYTRERIETGEPEIHVGRNGMLMKLEPEPGAPKPESYFMDL
;
A
#
# COMPACT_ATOMS: atom_id res chain seq x y z
N MET A 1 -18.26 -33.90 16.00
CA MET A 1 -17.75 -34.44 14.71
C MET A 1 -18.36 -33.72 13.51
N ALA A 2 -19.69 -33.50 13.45
CA ALA A 2 -20.31 -32.73 12.35
C ALA A 2 -19.82 -31.26 12.25
N GLU A 3 -19.66 -30.58 13.39
CA GLU A 3 -19.22 -29.18 13.47
C GLU A 3 -17.80 -28.94 12.91
N GLN A 4 -16.87 -29.87 13.17
CA GLN A 4 -15.50 -29.79 12.65
C GLN A 4 -15.43 -30.04 11.13
N GLY A 5 -16.35 -30.85 10.59
CA GLY A 5 -16.45 -31.05 9.14
C GLY A 5 -16.96 -29.80 8.43
N GLU A 6 -17.97 -29.14 9.00
CA GLU A 6 -18.51 -27.89 8.46
C GLU A 6 -17.50 -26.73 8.54
N GLU A 7 -16.76 -26.62 9.64
CA GLU A 7 -15.68 -25.64 9.80
C GLU A 7 -14.56 -25.86 8.77
N TYR A 8 -14.19 -27.13 8.54
CA TYR A 8 -13.19 -27.49 7.53
C TYR A 8 -13.63 -27.11 6.12
N GLU A 9 -14.87 -27.42 5.74
CA GLU A 9 -15.41 -27.07 4.41
C GLU A 9 -15.44 -25.55 4.20
N LYS A 10 -15.93 -24.79 5.18
CA LYS A 10 -15.93 -23.32 5.13
C LYS A 10 -14.52 -22.75 4.98
N LEU A 11 -13.54 -23.32 5.66
CA LEU A 11 -12.16 -22.90 5.54
C LEU A 11 -11.57 -23.29 4.16
N MET A 12 -11.87 -24.49 3.66
CA MET A 12 -11.43 -24.97 2.36
C MET A 12 -11.95 -24.09 1.23
N GLU A 13 -13.23 -23.73 1.26
CA GLU A 13 -13.84 -22.80 0.29
C GLU A 13 -13.12 -21.44 0.29
N ARG A 14 -12.77 -20.92 1.47
CA ARG A 14 -12.03 -19.65 1.60
C ARG A 14 -10.61 -19.75 1.03
N VAL A 15 -9.93 -20.87 1.23
CA VAL A 15 -8.57 -21.08 0.68
C VAL A 15 -8.64 -21.22 -0.85
N LEU A 16 -9.56 -22.03 -1.39
CA LEU A 16 -9.76 -22.16 -2.83
C LEU A 16 -10.11 -20.83 -3.51
N ALA A 17 -10.96 -20.02 -2.88
CA ALA A 17 -11.29 -18.69 -3.41
C ALA A 17 -10.08 -17.75 -3.47
N ARG A 18 -9.07 -17.96 -2.62
CA ARG A 18 -7.86 -17.15 -2.56
C ARG A 18 -6.77 -17.59 -3.54
N PHE A 19 -6.73 -18.89 -3.84
CA PHE A 19 -5.73 -19.54 -4.70
C PHE A 19 -6.43 -20.29 -5.85
N PRO A 20 -7.04 -19.59 -6.83
CA PRO A 20 -7.80 -20.20 -7.92
C PRO A 20 -6.95 -21.08 -8.86
N GLU A 21 -5.62 -20.94 -8.79
CA GLU A 21 -4.65 -21.78 -9.50
C GLU A 21 -4.48 -23.18 -8.88
N LEU A 22 -4.94 -23.40 -7.65
CA LEU A 22 -4.87 -24.67 -6.96
C LEU A 22 -6.25 -25.36 -6.95
N SER A 23 -6.24 -26.64 -7.27
CA SER A 23 -7.39 -27.52 -7.13
C SER A 23 -7.61 -27.95 -5.68
N ARG A 24 -8.84 -28.40 -5.38
CA ARG A 24 -9.18 -28.95 -4.07
C ARG A 24 -8.31 -30.16 -3.74
N GLU A 25 -8.04 -30.98 -4.74
CA GLU A 25 -7.20 -32.17 -4.63
C GLU A 25 -5.76 -31.83 -4.25
N GLU A 26 -5.18 -30.76 -4.81
CA GLU A 26 -3.83 -30.29 -4.47
C GLU A 26 -3.75 -29.79 -3.03
N ILE A 27 -4.74 -29.00 -2.59
CA ILE A 27 -4.78 -28.50 -1.21
C ILE A 27 -4.99 -29.65 -0.22
N GLU A 28 -5.87 -30.60 -0.53
CA GLU A 28 -6.08 -31.81 0.29
C GLU A 28 -4.79 -32.64 0.42
N ALA A 29 -4.03 -32.80 -0.66
CA ALA A 29 -2.75 -33.50 -0.61
C ALA A 29 -1.74 -32.81 0.33
N LEU A 30 -1.70 -31.48 0.35
CA LEU A 30 -0.87 -30.70 1.28
C LEU A 30 -1.35 -30.88 2.73
N VAL A 31 -2.66 -30.84 2.97
CA VAL A 31 -3.25 -31.07 4.30
C VAL A 31 -2.88 -32.45 4.84
N GLU A 32 -3.01 -33.48 4.01
CA GLU A 32 -2.63 -34.85 4.36
C GLU A 32 -1.14 -34.98 4.67
N SER A 33 -0.27 -34.27 3.94
CA SER A 33 1.15 -34.20 4.27
C SER A 33 1.39 -33.62 5.67
N LYS A 34 0.73 -32.51 6.02
CA LYS A 34 0.86 -31.87 7.34
C LYS A 34 0.36 -32.76 8.48
N LEU A 35 -0.73 -33.49 8.27
CA LEU A 35 -1.24 -34.45 9.26
C LEU A 35 -0.27 -35.60 9.52
N ARG A 36 0.48 -36.04 8.50
CA ARG A 36 1.52 -37.08 8.67
C ARG A 36 2.76 -36.57 9.41
N GLU A 37 3.08 -35.29 9.26
CA GLU A 37 4.24 -34.66 9.91
C GLU A 37 4.03 -34.40 11.41
N SER A 38 2.78 -34.29 11.88
CA SER A 38 2.48 -34.00 13.28
C SER A 38 1.18 -34.64 13.77
N ASN A 39 1.30 -35.51 14.78
CA ASN A 39 0.17 -36.14 15.46
C ASN A 39 -0.67 -35.17 16.33
N LEU A 40 -0.27 -33.89 16.43
CA LEU A 40 -0.99 -32.88 17.20
C LEU A 40 -2.00 -32.10 16.34
N LEU A 41 -1.98 -32.28 15.02
CA LEU A 41 -2.84 -31.54 14.10
C LEU A 41 -4.15 -32.28 13.85
N ASN A 42 -5.23 -31.50 13.85
CA ASN A 42 -6.50 -31.91 13.25
C ASN A 42 -6.59 -31.33 11.82
N ARG A 43 -7.58 -31.77 11.02
CA ARG A 43 -7.71 -31.33 9.61
C ARG A 43 -7.79 -29.81 9.45
N VAL A 44 -8.53 -29.13 10.34
CA VAL A 44 -8.66 -27.66 10.33
C VAL A 44 -7.31 -26.99 10.59
N GLY A 45 -6.58 -27.44 11.61
CA GLY A 45 -5.24 -26.93 11.93
C GLY A 45 -4.23 -27.19 10.81
N ALA A 46 -4.28 -28.37 10.20
CA ALA A 46 -3.45 -28.68 9.03
C ALA A 46 -3.78 -27.78 7.84
N LEU A 47 -5.06 -27.51 7.56
CA LEU A 47 -5.48 -26.58 6.51
C LEU A 47 -5.07 -25.13 6.79
N LEU A 48 -5.10 -24.68 8.06
CA LEU A 48 -4.58 -23.37 8.44
C LEU A 48 -3.07 -23.25 8.19
N LEU A 49 -2.30 -24.30 8.48
CA LEU A 49 -0.87 -24.32 8.21
C LEU A 49 -0.57 -24.29 6.71
N VAL A 50 -1.30 -25.08 5.91
CA VAL A 50 -1.21 -25.02 4.44
C VAL A 50 -1.55 -23.61 3.95
N ALA A 51 -2.61 -23.00 4.46
CA ALA A 51 -2.98 -21.64 4.10
C ALA A 51 -1.86 -20.63 4.43
N GLU A 52 -1.21 -20.74 5.59
CA GLU A 52 -0.05 -19.90 5.97
C GLU A 52 1.14 -20.09 5.03
N GLU A 53 1.48 -21.33 4.69
CA GLU A 53 2.59 -21.63 3.78
C GLU A 53 2.34 -21.12 2.36
N LEU A 54 1.09 -21.19 1.89
CA LEU A 54 0.65 -20.59 0.62
C LEU A 54 0.59 -19.05 0.71
N GLY A 55 0.73 -18.47 1.90
CA GLY A 55 0.71 -17.03 2.12
C GLY A 55 -0.69 -16.43 2.19
N ALA A 56 -1.69 -17.21 2.61
CA ALA A 56 -3.09 -16.77 2.72
C ALA A 56 -3.28 -15.60 3.70
N PHE A 57 -2.41 -15.51 4.71
CA PHE A 57 -2.40 -14.45 5.71
C PHE A 57 -1.46 -13.29 5.35
N ARG A 58 -0.70 -13.41 4.25
CA ARG A 58 -0.04 -12.24 3.69
C ARG A 58 -1.13 -11.39 3.08
N GLU A 59 -1.24 -10.14 3.54
CA GLU A 59 -2.09 -9.16 2.87
C GLU A 59 -1.83 -9.26 1.38
N PRO A 60 -2.88 -9.31 0.54
CA PRO A 60 -2.70 -9.37 -0.90
C PRO A 60 -1.76 -8.22 -1.28
N ARG A 61 -0.55 -8.55 -1.76
CA ARG A 61 0.24 -7.59 -2.53
C ARG A 61 -0.69 -7.14 -3.65
N GLU A 62 -1.02 -5.85 -3.61
CA GLU A 62 -2.25 -5.29 -4.16
C GLU A 62 -2.40 -5.50 -5.67
N GLU A 63 -2.97 -6.63 -6.06
CA GLU A 63 -3.81 -6.77 -7.24
C GLU A 63 -5.28 -6.69 -6.79
N ALA A 64 -5.62 -5.64 -6.04
CA ALA A 64 -7.00 -5.28 -5.76
C ALA A 64 -7.28 -3.95 -6.45
N ARG A 65 -7.74 -4.04 -7.71
CA ARG A 65 -8.53 -2.99 -8.34
C ARG A 65 -9.82 -2.83 -7.52
N GLY A 66 -9.76 -2.04 -6.43
CA GLY A 66 -10.88 -1.92 -5.50
C GLY A 66 -10.56 -1.21 -4.18
N GLN A 67 -10.24 0.09 -4.27
CA GLN A 67 -10.34 1.09 -3.19
C GLN A 67 -9.53 0.84 -1.91
N ARG A 68 -8.20 1.02 -1.99
CA ARG A 68 -7.48 1.57 -0.83
C ARG A 68 -8.11 2.92 -0.48
N ALA A 69 -8.54 3.08 0.77
CA ALA A 69 -9.13 4.34 1.22
C ALA A 69 -8.02 5.40 1.30
N TYR A 70 -8.01 6.32 0.33
CA TYR A 70 -7.12 7.48 0.34
C TYR A 70 -7.81 8.65 1.04
N THR A 71 -7.11 9.28 1.97
CA THR A 71 -7.53 10.54 2.56
C THR A 71 -7.49 11.63 1.48
N ARG A 72 -8.51 12.49 1.43
CA ARG A 72 -8.50 13.67 0.57
C ARG A 72 -7.43 14.63 1.04
N ILE A 73 -6.70 15.23 0.11
CA ILE A 73 -5.56 16.09 0.47
C ILE A 73 -6.01 17.32 1.28
N GLY A 74 -7.16 17.92 0.96
CA GLY A 74 -7.73 19.05 1.69
C GLY A 74 -8.25 18.72 3.10
N ASP A 75 -8.37 17.44 3.46
CA ASP A 75 -8.76 17.02 4.81
C ASP A 75 -7.55 16.72 5.72
N LEU A 76 -6.32 16.87 5.21
CA LEU A 76 -5.12 16.61 5.99
C LEU A 76 -4.99 17.62 7.13
N VAL A 77 -4.52 17.12 8.27
CA VAL A 77 -4.13 17.94 9.43
C VAL A 77 -2.73 17.53 9.87
N PRO A 78 -1.94 18.43 10.49
CA PRO A 78 -0.67 18.06 11.09
C PRO A 78 -0.80 16.99 12.19
N GLY A 79 0.23 16.16 12.37
CA GLY A 79 0.32 15.21 13.50
C GLY A 79 -0.30 13.83 13.28
N LEU A 80 -0.86 13.51 12.11
CA LEU A 80 -1.24 12.15 11.74
C LEU A 80 0.00 11.24 11.61
N ASN A 81 -0.03 10.08 12.26
CA ASN A 81 1.08 9.11 12.26
C ASN A 81 1.04 8.12 11.08
N ASP A 82 -0.12 7.93 10.46
CA ASP A 82 -0.30 7.12 9.26
C ASP A 82 -1.38 7.77 8.39
N VAL A 83 -1.01 8.12 7.17
CA VAL A 83 -1.91 8.62 6.14
C VAL A 83 -1.51 8.09 4.77
N SER A 84 -2.53 7.75 3.98
CA SER A 84 -2.36 7.40 2.57
C SER A 84 -3.16 8.37 1.72
N ILE A 85 -2.53 8.95 0.69
CA ILE A 85 -3.15 9.88 -0.25
C ILE A 85 -2.91 9.43 -1.68
N ARG A 86 -3.74 9.92 -2.60
CA ARG A 86 -3.48 9.83 -4.04
C ARG A 86 -3.71 11.18 -4.70
N GLY A 87 -2.94 11.46 -5.73
CA GLY A 87 -3.10 12.70 -6.49
C GLY A 87 -2.13 12.80 -7.65
N VAL A 88 -2.23 13.91 -8.36
CA VAL A 88 -1.39 14.23 -9.51
C VAL A 88 -0.16 14.98 -9.05
N ILE A 89 1.01 14.53 -9.48
CA ILE A 89 2.27 15.23 -9.24
C ILE A 89 2.30 16.48 -10.12
N TYR A 90 2.45 17.66 -9.51
CA TYR A 90 2.55 18.93 -10.23
C TYR A 90 3.88 19.68 -10.01
N ALA A 91 4.70 19.23 -9.06
CA ALA A 91 6.10 19.66 -8.93
C ALA A 91 7.00 18.54 -8.42
N ILE A 92 8.24 18.51 -8.90
CA ILE A 92 9.27 17.52 -8.55
C ILE A 92 10.59 18.24 -8.34
N ASP A 93 11.13 18.18 -7.12
CA ASP A 93 12.46 18.69 -6.83
C ASP A 93 13.52 17.61 -7.09
N LYS A 94 14.77 18.03 -7.26
CA LYS A 94 15.90 17.09 -7.38
C LYS A 94 16.16 16.41 -6.03
N LEU A 95 16.69 15.18 -6.08
CA LEU A 95 17.29 14.53 -4.92
C LEU A 95 18.42 15.41 -4.38
N VAL A 96 18.39 15.72 -3.09
CA VAL A 96 19.45 16.45 -2.39
C VAL A 96 19.88 15.70 -1.14
N GLU A 97 21.11 15.95 -0.71
CA GLU A 97 21.69 15.37 0.49
C GLU A 97 21.93 16.46 1.54
N VAL A 98 21.40 16.26 2.74
CA VAL A 98 21.42 17.23 3.85
C VAL A 98 21.75 16.49 5.14
N ARG A 99 22.91 16.83 5.75
CA ARG A 99 23.35 16.25 7.03
C ARG A 99 23.25 14.72 7.06
N ASP A 100 23.84 14.07 6.05
CA ASP A 100 23.87 12.61 5.86
C ASP A 100 22.52 11.93 5.58
N HIS A 101 21.45 12.71 5.38
CA HIS A 101 20.16 12.23 4.93
C HIS A 101 19.89 12.63 3.49
N LYS A 102 19.22 11.76 2.74
CA LYS A 102 18.78 12.07 1.38
C LYS A 102 17.32 12.49 1.40
N LEU A 103 16.97 13.54 0.67
CA LEU A 103 15.58 13.98 0.57
C LEU A 103 15.21 14.35 -0.86
N MET A 104 13.96 14.07 -1.21
CA MET A 104 13.35 14.50 -2.46
C MET A 104 11.95 15.02 -2.15
N ARG A 105 11.65 16.23 -2.63
CA ARG A 105 10.34 16.86 -2.42
C ARG A 105 9.49 16.70 -3.68
N LEU A 106 8.22 16.34 -3.48
CA LEU A 106 7.18 16.38 -4.49
C LEU A 106 6.07 17.33 -4.04
N LYS A 107 5.32 17.88 -4.98
CA LYS A 107 4.00 18.45 -4.69
C LYS A 107 2.92 17.64 -5.40
N ILE A 108 1.92 17.20 -4.65
CA ILE A 108 0.83 16.33 -5.11
C ILE A 108 -0.50 17.02 -4.84
N GLY A 109 -1.42 16.96 -5.81
CA GLY A 109 -2.74 17.58 -5.71
C GLY A 109 -3.88 16.64 -6.11
N ASP A 110 -5.05 16.85 -5.50
CA ASP A 110 -6.31 16.23 -5.88
C ASP A 110 -7.40 17.32 -6.02
N ARG A 111 -8.68 16.95 -6.14
CA ARG A 111 -9.76 17.95 -6.28
C ARG A 111 -10.04 18.76 -5.01
N SER A 112 -9.53 18.31 -3.86
CA SER A 112 -9.77 18.93 -2.56
C SER A 112 -8.63 19.86 -2.12
N GLY A 113 -7.42 19.69 -2.64
CA GLY A 113 -6.28 20.54 -2.31
C GLY A 113 -4.95 20.00 -2.82
N SER A 114 -3.86 20.58 -2.32
CA SER A 114 -2.50 20.19 -2.66
C SER A 114 -1.61 20.09 -1.41
N VAL A 115 -0.53 19.28 -1.46
CA VAL A 115 0.35 19.05 -0.31
C VAL A 115 1.80 18.84 -0.73
N ASN A 116 2.73 19.27 0.12
CA ASN A 116 4.15 18.94 0.01
C ASN A 116 4.40 17.53 0.55
N VAL A 117 5.16 16.74 -0.20
CA VAL A 117 5.57 15.39 0.19
C VAL A 117 7.10 15.34 0.24
N ILE A 118 7.66 14.97 1.39
CA ILE A 118 9.09 14.81 1.63
C ILE A 118 9.43 13.33 1.75
N LEU A 119 10.13 12.81 0.74
CA LEU A 119 10.66 11.45 0.75
C LEU A 119 12.03 11.48 1.41
N TRP A 120 12.30 10.53 2.30
CA TRP A 120 13.55 10.42 3.05
C TRP A 120 14.34 9.18 2.65
N ASP A 121 15.66 9.30 2.66
CA ASP A 121 16.64 8.23 2.57
C ASP A 121 16.35 7.25 1.42
N GLU A 122 16.09 5.97 1.71
CA GLU A 122 15.78 4.97 0.69
C GLU A 122 14.63 5.38 -0.24
N ARG A 123 13.59 6.07 0.28
CA ARG A 123 12.41 6.46 -0.50
C ARG A 123 12.71 7.61 -1.45
N ALA A 124 13.61 8.51 -1.06
CA ALA A 124 14.07 9.59 -1.94
C ALA A 124 14.86 9.03 -3.13
N GLU A 125 15.73 8.05 -2.89
CA GLU A 125 16.50 7.39 -3.95
C GLU A 125 15.63 6.56 -4.89
N GLU A 126 14.65 5.82 -4.35
CA GLU A 126 13.67 5.07 -5.14
C GLU A 126 12.89 6.00 -6.07
N ALA A 127 12.37 7.11 -5.54
CA ALA A 127 11.64 8.11 -6.32
C ALA A 127 12.48 8.73 -7.45
N ALA A 128 13.77 9.00 -7.20
CA ALA A 128 14.67 9.52 -8.21
C ALA A 128 14.89 8.53 -9.38
N LYS A 129 14.80 7.22 -9.12
CA LYS A 129 14.97 6.15 -10.11
C LYS A 129 13.66 5.77 -10.83
N LEU A 130 12.50 6.12 -10.26
CA LEU A 130 11.17 5.79 -10.77
C LEU A 130 10.78 6.52 -12.07
N GLY A 131 11.54 7.54 -12.50
CA GLY A 131 11.26 8.26 -13.75
C GLY A 131 9.95 9.05 -13.71
N LEU A 132 9.61 9.61 -12.55
CA LEU A 132 8.41 10.41 -12.32
C LEU A 132 8.38 11.66 -13.21
N LYS A 133 7.17 12.05 -13.63
CA LYS A 133 6.91 13.23 -14.45
C LYS A 133 5.76 14.05 -13.86
N ILE A 134 5.79 15.35 -14.13
CA ILE A 134 4.62 16.21 -13.91
C ILE A 134 3.44 15.63 -14.70
N GLY A 135 2.29 15.48 -14.04
CA GLY A 135 1.10 14.83 -14.60
C GLY A 135 0.95 13.35 -14.25
N ASP A 136 1.96 12.70 -13.70
CA ASP A 136 1.81 11.33 -13.23
C ASP A 136 0.84 11.28 -12.05
N LEU A 137 -0.07 10.30 -12.08
CA LEU A 137 -0.87 9.93 -10.93
C LEU A 137 0.00 9.11 -9.98
N ALA A 138 0.02 9.47 -8.70
CA ALA A 138 0.79 8.79 -7.68
C ALA A 138 0.00 8.60 -6.39
N ALA A 139 0.37 7.57 -5.64
CA ALA A 139 -0.09 7.34 -4.29
C ALA A 139 1.09 7.42 -3.31
N ILE A 140 0.84 8.07 -2.17
CA ILE A 140 1.67 7.97 -0.99
C ILE A 140 0.97 7.04 -0.01
N ILE A 141 1.71 6.06 0.49
CA ILE A 141 1.20 5.03 1.37
C ILE A 141 1.99 5.07 2.68
N HIS A 142 1.30 4.98 3.83
CA HIS A 142 1.91 5.00 5.16
C HIS A 142 2.87 6.18 5.40
N GLY A 143 2.47 7.37 4.94
CA GLY A 143 3.14 8.63 5.28
C GLY A 143 2.69 9.14 6.63
N TYR A 144 3.38 10.16 7.16
CA TYR A 144 2.95 10.86 8.37
C TYR A 144 2.97 12.36 8.11
N THR A 145 2.07 13.11 8.73
CA THR A 145 1.99 14.57 8.54
C THR A 145 2.74 15.29 9.64
N ARG A 146 3.48 16.33 9.27
CA ARG A 146 4.03 17.33 10.18
C ARG A 146 3.50 18.70 9.84
N GLU A 147 3.60 19.60 10.79
CA GLU A 147 3.31 21.01 10.56
C GLU A 147 4.50 21.64 9.83
N ARG A 148 4.22 22.30 8.70
CA ARG A 148 5.21 23.08 7.98
C ARG A 148 5.48 24.37 8.74
N ILE A 149 6.74 24.59 9.14
CA ILE A 149 7.11 25.69 10.05
C ILE A 149 6.70 27.06 9.51
N GLU A 150 6.79 27.28 8.19
CA GLU A 150 6.53 28.58 7.58
C GLU A 150 5.05 28.90 7.37
N THR A 151 4.20 27.89 7.19
CA THR A 151 2.77 28.09 6.82
C THR A 151 1.78 27.53 7.83
N GLY A 152 2.20 26.64 8.74
CA GLY A 152 1.32 25.89 9.62
C GLY A 152 0.53 24.77 8.93
N GLU A 153 0.69 24.62 7.61
CA GLU A 153 -0.03 23.63 6.81
C GLU A 153 0.55 22.22 6.99
N PRO A 154 -0.23 21.16 6.75
CA PRO A 154 0.28 19.81 6.75
C PRO A 154 1.32 19.60 5.63
N GLU A 155 2.44 18.98 5.98
CA GLU A 155 3.44 18.44 5.05
C GLU A 155 3.55 16.93 5.30
N ILE A 156 3.45 16.12 4.24
CA ILE A 156 3.59 14.67 4.36
C ILE A 156 5.05 14.30 4.30
N HIS A 157 5.49 13.44 5.21
CA HIS A 157 6.82 12.85 5.21
C HIS A 157 6.70 11.34 4.99
N VAL A 158 7.62 10.79 4.21
CA VAL A 158 7.63 9.38 3.81
C VAL A 158 9.02 8.81 4.12
N GLY A 159 9.09 8.01 5.18
CA GLY A 159 10.30 7.31 5.62
C GLY A 159 10.24 5.81 5.30
N ARG A 160 11.02 5.01 6.06
CA ARG A 160 11.16 3.55 5.87
C ARG A 160 9.85 2.78 5.69
N ASN A 161 8.83 3.10 6.49
CA ASN A 161 7.56 2.38 6.49
C ASN A 161 6.59 2.87 5.40
N GLY A 162 6.85 4.05 4.84
CA GLY A 162 6.03 4.64 3.80
C GLY A 162 6.48 4.22 2.40
N MET A 163 5.63 4.45 1.40
CA MET A 163 5.93 4.13 0.00
C MET A 163 5.37 5.21 -0.93
N LEU A 164 6.05 5.39 -2.06
CA LEU A 164 5.55 6.13 -3.22
C LEU A 164 5.26 5.12 -4.33
N MET A 165 4.05 5.17 -4.88
CA MET A 165 3.65 4.32 -6.01
C MET A 165 3.19 5.20 -7.16
N LYS A 166 3.73 4.95 -8.36
CA LYS A 166 3.16 5.50 -9.59
C LYS A 166 1.94 4.66 -9.96
N LEU A 167 0.83 5.33 -10.27
CA LEU A 167 -0.43 4.70 -10.64
C LEU A 167 -0.68 4.84 -12.15
N GLU A 168 -1.57 4.00 -12.66
CA GLU A 168 -2.10 4.14 -14.01
C GLU A 168 -2.94 5.42 -14.14
N PRO A 169 -2.90 6.12 -15.28
CA PRO A 169 -3.70 7.32 -15.48
C PRO A 169 -5.21 7.05 -15.38
N GLU A 170 -5.93 7.86 -14.60
CA GLU A 170 -7.40 7.82 -14.53
C GLU A 170 -8.04 8.88 -15.44
N PRO A 171 -9.08 8.54 -16.24
CA PRO A 171 -9.84 9.53 -17.01
C PRO A 171 -10.46 10.59 -16.08
N GLY A 172 -10.16 11.88 -16.34
CA GLY A 172 -10.71 12.99 -15.56
C GLY A 172 -10.00 13.31 -14.25
N ALA A 173 -8.78 12.78 -14.05
CA ALA A 173 -7.87 13.33 -13.05
C ALA A 173 -7.61 14.82 -13.31
N PRO A 174 -7.47 15.66 -12.26
CA PRO A 174 -7.12 17.06 -12.42
C PRO A 174 -5.83 17.19 -13.22
N LYS A 175 -5.76 18.18 -14.13
CA LYS A 175 -4.53 18.39 -14.87
C LYS A 175 -3.52 19.14 -13.98
N PRO A 176 -2.21 18.93 -14.13
CA PRO A 176 -1.20 19.65 -13.35
C PRO A 176 -1.38 21.17 -13.34
N GLU A 177 -1.88 21.74 -14.45
CA GLU A 177 -2.05 23.18 -14.58
C GLU A 177 -3.04 23.78 -13.58
N SER A 178 -3.98 22.99 -13.04
CA SER A 178 -4.92 23.49 -12.03
C SER A 178 -4.25 23.83 -10.70
N TYR A 179 -3.01 23.37 -10.47
CA TYR A 179 -2.27 23.59 -9.23
C TYR A 179 -1.17 24.66 -9.34
N PHE A 180 -0.94 25.22 -10.53
CA PHE A 180 0.10 26.24 -10.71
C PHE A 180 -0.23 27.61 -10.10
N MET A 181 -1.43 27.80 -9.55
CA MET A 181 -1.79 29.02 -8.81
C MET A 181 -1.12 29.09 -7.43
N ASP A 182 -0.53 27.99 -6.95
CA ASP A 182 0.16 27.87 -5.65
C ASP A 182 1.71 28.03 -5.75
N LEU A 183 2.22 28.66 -6.83
CA LEU A 183 3.65 28.87 -7.13
C LEU A 183 4.10 30.32 -6.95
#